data_AF-A0A378MGA5-F1
#
_entry.id   AF-A0A378MGA5-F1
#
_cell.length_a   1.000
_cell.length_b   1.000
_cell.length_c   1.000
_cell.angle_alpha   90.00
_cell.angle_beta   90.00
_cell.angle_gamma   90.00
#
_symmetry.space_group_name_H-M   'P 1'
#
loop_
_entity.id
_entity.type
_entity.pdbx_description
1 polymer ?
#
loop_
_entity_poly.entity_id
_entity_poly.type
_entity_poly.pdbx_seq_one_letter_code
_entity_poly.pdbx_strand_id
1 'polypeptide(L)'
;MEKWYDRYSFYIFLGAIGLPVFQGATSGVGVLLSPTGGFLIGFIFNAAITGYMIEKTNFRPIPAAIANVIGAFVTLVFGTFWLAFQAHLTLHQAFLGGFIPFIIPGIVKAVLASYLGLLVRNRLVKAKLLPTALLK
;
A
#
# COMPACT_ATOMS: atom_id res chain seq x y z
N MET A 1 16.22 -2.78 -1.73
CA MET A 1 15.03 -3.64 -1.48
C MET A 1 14.59 -3.62 -0.03
N GLU A 2 15.48 -3.79 0.95
CA GLU A 2 15.15 -3.78 2.40
C GLU A 2 14.27 -2.59 2.84
N LYS A 3 14.62 -1.37 2.40
CA LYS A 3 13.99 -0.11 2.85
C LYS A 3 12.48 0.05 2.60
N TRP A 4 11.89 -0.73 1.69
CA TRP A 4 10.51 -0.49 1.23
C TRP A 4 9.45 -1.14 2.12
N TYR A 5 9.72 -2.34 2.61
CA TYR A 5 8.80 -3.12 3.44
C TYR A 5 8.81 -2.69 4.91
N ASP A 6 9.92 -2.10 5.38
CA ASP A 6 10.13 -1.78 6.79
C ASP A 6 9.06 -0.86 7.38
N ARG A 7 8.57 0.11 6.59
CA ARG A 7 7.57 1.09 7.04
C ARG A 7 6.21 0.45 7.33
N TYR A 8 5.75 -0.43 6.45
CA TYR A 8 4.47 -1.12 6.64
C TYR A 8 4.57 -2.24 7.66
N SER A 9 5.73 -2.91 7.74
CA SER A 9 5.99 -3.88 8.80
C SER A 9 5.97 -3.21 10.17
N PHE A 10 6.57 -2.03 10.30
CA PHE A 10 6.50 -1.23 11.52
C PHE A 10 5.08 -0.76 11.84
N TYR A 11 4.33 -0.30 10.84
CA TYR A 11 2.91 0.04 11.00
C TYR A 11 2.08 -1.14 11.53
N ILE A 12 2.26 -2.32 10.95
CA ILE A 12 1.59 -3.56 11.38
C ILE A 12 2.01 -3.94 12.79
N PHE A 13 3.30 -3.84 13.11
CA PHE A 13 3.81 -4.11 14.45
C PHE A 13 3.19 -3.19 15.50
N LEU A 14 3.16 -1.88 15.26
CA LEU A 14 2.53 -0.90 16.16
C LEU A 14 1.05 -1.23 16.40
N GLY A 15 0.32 -1.55 15.33
CA GLY A 15 -1.07 -1.96 15.45
C GLY A 15 -1.23 -3.27 16.23
N ALA A 16 -0.37 -4.25 15.98
CA ALA A 16 -0.40 -5.55 16.63
C ALA A 16 -0.15 -5.48 18.15
N ILE A 17 0.75 -4.59 18.60
CA ILE A 17 1.03 -4.37 20.04
C ILE A 17 -0.05 -3.52 20.74
N GLY A 18 -1.09 -3.08 20.02
CA GLY A 18 -2.29 -2.46 20.61
C GLY A 18 -2.47 -0.97 20.34
N LEU A 19 -1.61 -0.31 19.56
CA LEU A 19 -1.83 1.10 19.20
C LEU A 19 -2.96 1.20 18.16
N PRO A 20 -3.93 2.12 18.30
CA PRO A 20 -5.10 2.26 17.44
C PRO A 20 -4.78 2.92 16.07
N VAL A 21 -3.87 2.31 15.31
CA VAL A 21 -3.37 2.82 14.03
C VAL A 21 -4.07 2.19 12.81
N PHE A 22 -4.83 1.11 13.01
CA PHE A 22 -5.61 0.48 11.95
C PHE A 22 -6.90 1.27 11.68
N GLN A 23 -7.55 0.95 10.55
CA GLN A 23 -8.78 1.61 10.13
C GLN A 23 -9.84 1.57 11.24
N GLY A 24 -10.54 2.68 11.44
CA GLY A 24 -11.56 2.80 12.48
C GLY A 24 -10.99 2.92 13.90
N ALA A 25 -9.73 3.36 14.04
CA ALA A 25 -9.02 3.45 15.32
C ALA A 25 -8.94 2.08 16.04
N THR A 26 -8.79 1.01 15.26
CA THR A 26 -8.68 -0.36 15.78
C THR A 26 -7.22 -0.77 15.98
N SER A 27 -7.01 -1.82 16.78
CA SER A 27 -5.68 -2.37 17.08
C SER A 27 -5.73 -3.84 17.48
N GLY A 28 -4.55 -4.44 17.67
CA GLY A 28 -4.35 -5.80 18.12
C GLY A 28 -4.17 -6.81 16.99
N VAL A 29 -3.60 -7.96 17.34
CA VAL A 29 -3.37 -9.08 16.41
C VAL A 29 -4.68 -9.61 15.80
N GLY A 30 -5.79 -9.48 16.52
CA GLY A 30 -7.12 -9.88 16.02
C GLY A 30 -7.54 -9.16 14.74
N VAL A 31 -7.08 -7.92 14.51
CA VAL A 31 -7.35 -7.19 13.26
C VAL A 31 -6.64 -7.84 12.07
N LEU A 32 -5.43 -8.40 12.27
CA LEU A 32 -4.70 -9.11 11.22
C LEU A 32 -5.37 -10.42 10.81
N LEU A 33 -6.10 -11.05 11.74
CA LEU A 33 -6.87 -12.27 11.50
C LEU A 33 -8.33 -12.00 11.10
N SER A 34 -8.73 -10.73 11.05
CA SER A 34 -10.09 -10.33 10.66
C SER A 34 -10.30 -10.44 9.14
N PRO A 35 -11.55 -10.38 8.64
CA PRO A 35 -11.83 -10.40 7.20
C PRO A 35 -11.09 -9.34 6.36
N THR A 36 -10.69 -8.23 6.97
CA THR A 36 -9.93 -7.16 6.28
C THR A 36 -8.41 -7.27 6.48
N GLY A 37 -7.94 -8.21 7.31
CA GLY A 37 -6.53 -8.38 7.63
C GLY A 37 -5.65 -8.68 6.42
N GLY A 38 -6.16 -9.41 5.43
CA GLY A 38 -5.42 -9.70 4.19
C GLY A 38 -5.03 -8.47 3.37
N PHE A 39 -5.76 -7.36 3.48
CA PHE A 39 -5.37 -6.10 2.83
C PHE A 39 -4.13 -5.48 3.48
N LEU A 40 -3.96 -5.64 4.80
CA LEU A 40 -2.76 -5.18 5.52
C LEU A 40 -1.52 -5.96 5.07
N ILE A 41 -1.65 -7.27 4.90
CA ILE A 41 -0.58 -8.10 4.34
C ILE A 41 -0.30 -7.69 2.88
N GLY A 42 -1.35 -7.42 2.10
CA GLY A 42 -1.23 -6.89 0.74
C GLY A 42 -0.42 -5.59 0.65
N PHE A 43 -0.49 -4.71 1.66
CA PHE A 43 0.29 -3.47 1.70
C PHE A 43 1.80 -3.71 1.78
N ILE A 44 2.24 -4.79 2.42
CA ILE A 44 3.66 -5.19 2.47
C ILE A 44 4.14 -5.38 1.02
N PHE A 45 3.47 -6.24 0.24
CA PHE A 45 3.82 -6.50 -1.16
C PHE A 45 3.69 -5.27 -2.05
N ASN A 46 2.64 -4.47 -1.87
CA ASN A 46 2.44 -3.21 -2.58
C ASN A 46 3.65 -2.28 -2.42
N ALA A 47 4.07 -2.02 -1.18
CA ALA A 47 5.16 -1.10 -0.87
C ALA A 47 6.44 -1.42 -1.64
N ALA A 48 6.73 -2.71 -1.78
CA ALA A 48 7.93 -3.15 -2.44
C ALA A 48 7.85 -3.19 -3.95
N ILE A 49 6.73 -3.64 -4.51
CA ILE A 49 6.53 -3.59 -5.95
C ILE A 49 6.57 -2.14 -6.41
N THR A 50 5.81 -1.25 -5.74
CA THR A 50 5.77 0.16 -6.07
C THR A 50 7.13 0.83 -5.84
N GLY A 51 7.79 0.59 -4.71
CA GLY A 51 9.12 1.13 -4.42
C GLY A 51 10.16 0.71 -5.45
N TYR A 52 10.23 -0.59 -5.76
CA TYR A 52 11.14 -1.13 -6.77
C TYR A 52 10.92 -0.52 -8.16
N MET A 53 9.66 -0.44 -8.61
CA MET A 53 9.33 0.14 -9.91
C MET A 53 9.68 1.63 -10.00
N ILE A 54 9.41 2.40 -8.95
CA ILE A 54 9.69 3.83 -8.93
C ILE A 54 11.20 4.11 -8.96
N GLU A 55 12.01 3.34 -8.23
CA GLU A 55 13.47 3.39 -8.29
C GLU A 55 13.96 3.14 -9.72
N LYS A 56 13.47 2.07 -10.36
CA LYS A 56 13.90 1.68 -11.72
C LYS A 56 13.46 2.65 -12.81
N THR A 57 12.43 3.45 -12.56
CA THR A 57 11.85 4.36 -13.55
C THR A 57 12.24 5.81 -13.32
N ASN A 58 13.27 6.06 -12.50
CA ASN A 58 13.85 7.37 -12.21
C ASN A 58 12.79 8.38 -11.72
N PHE A 59 11.84 7.94 -10.90
CA PHE A 59 10.87 8.83 -10.27
C PHE A 59 10.05 9.67 -11.28
N ARG A 60 9.71 9.09 -12.44
CA ARG A 60 8.87 9.74 -13.45
C ARG A 60 7.38 9.62 -13.09
N PRO A 61 6.53 10.63 -13.39
CA PRO A 61 5.14 10.67 -12.93
C PRO A 61 4.26 9.55 -13.50
N ILE A 62 4.37 9.27 -14.80
CA ILE A 62 3.54 8.22 -15.44
C ILE A 62 3.95 6.82 -14.93
N PRO A 63 5.24 6.42 -14.93
CA PRO A 63 5.64 5.15 -14.33
C PRO A 63 5.31 5.03 -12.84
N ALA A 64 5.39 6.12 -12.07
CA ALA A 64 4.98 6.11 -10.67
C ALA A 64 3.48 5.84 -10.52
N ALA A 65 2.63 6.41 -11.39
CA ALA A 65 1.19 6.14 -11.36
C ALA A 65 0.90 4.66 -11.68
N ILE A 66 1.55 4.12 -12.71
CA ILE A 66 1.45 2.70 -13.06
C ILE A 66 1.91 1.81 -11.90
N ALA A 67 3.04 2.13 -11.27
CA ALA A 67 3.57 1.40 -10.12
C ALA A 67 2.61 1.40 -8.93
N ASN A 68 1.96 2.54 -8.64
CA ASN A 68 0.95 2.64 -7.60
C ASN A 68 -0.32 1.83 -7.94
N VAL A 69 -0.76 1.83 -9.21
CA VAL A 69 -1.91 1.03 -9.65
C VAL A 69 -1.62 -0.47 -9.52
N ILE A 70 -0.44 -0.93 -9.92
CA ILE A 70 -0.04 -2.34 -9.79
C ILE A 70 0.04 -2.74 -8.32
N GLY A 71 0.67 -1.92 -7.48
CA GLY A 71 0.76 -2.20 -6.05
C GLY A 71 -0.63 -2.25 -5.37
N ALA A 72 -1.53 -1.33 -5.74
CA ALA A 72 -2.91 -1.34 -5.28
C ALA A 72 -3.66 -2.59 -5.77
N PHE A 73 -3.50 -2.98 -7.03
CA PHE A 73 -4.09 -4.19 -7.59
C PHE A 73 -3.67 -5.44 -6.81
N VAL A 74 -2.37 -5.58 -6.53
CA VAL A 74 -1.83 -6.68 -5.72
C VAL A 74 -2.46 -6.69 -4.33
N THR A 75 -2.57 -5.51 -3.69
CA THR A 75 -3.24 -5.40 -2.38
C THR A 75 -4.68 -5.91 -2.45
N LEU A 76 -5.44 -5.49 -3.46
CA LEU A 76 -6.84 -5.87 -3.61
C LEU A 76 -6.99 -7.36 -3.91
N VAL A 77 -6.11 -7.95 -4.70
CA VAL A 77 -6.10 -9.40 -4.97
C VAL A 77 -5.91 -10.18 -3.68
N PHE A 78 -4.83 -9.91 -2.92
CA PHE A 78 -4.56 -10.60 -1.67
C PHE A 78 -5.67 -10.39 -0.62
N GLY A 79 -6.12 -9.15 -0.46
CA GLY A 79 -7.19 -8.81 0.46
C GLY A 79 -8.52 -9.47 0.10
N THR A 80 -8.87 -9.54 -1.19
CA THR A 80 -10.12 -10.17 -1.65
C THR A 80 -10.09 -11.68 -1.47
N PHE A 81 -8.97 -12.34 -1.78
CA PHE A 81 -8.84 -13.78 -1.52
C PHE A 81 -8.92 -14.12 -0.04
N TRP A 82 -8.25 -13.34 0.80
CA TRP A 82 -8.34 -13.49 2.25
C TRP A 82 -9.77 -13.24 2.76
N LEU A 83 -10.44 -12.20 2.26
CA LEU A 83 -11.82 -11.88 2.62
C LEU A 83 -12.76 -13.05 2.28
N ALA A 84 -12.60 -13.66 1.10
CA ALA A 84 -13.39 -14.82 0.70
C ALA A 84 -13.21 -15.98 1.70
N PHE A 85 -11.96 -16.29 2.05
CA PHE A 85 -11.63 -17.36 2.97
C PHE A 85 -12.13 -17.08 4.40
N GLN A 86 -11.80 -15.93 4.94
CA GLN A 86 -12.03 -15.59 6.35
C GLN A 86 -13.49 -15.27 6.67
N ALA A 87 -14.25 -14.73 5.71
CA ALA A 87 -15.67 -14.43 5.87
C ALA A 87 -16.59 -15.51 5.28
N HIS A 88 -16.05 -16.65 4.83
CA HIS A 88 -16.80 -17.74 4.19
C HIS A 88 -17.68 -17.28 3.02
N LEU A 89 -17.18 -16.32 2.23
CA LEU A 89 -17.88 -15.78 1.07
C LEU A 89 -17.48 -16.53 -0.20
N THR A 90 -18.38 -16.56 -1.18
CA THR A 90 -17.99 -16.93 -2.54
C THR A 90 -16.98 -15.90 -3.08
N LEU A 91 -16.09 -16.33 -4.00
CA LEU A 91 -15.15 -15.40 -4.65
C LEU A 91 -15.87 -14.24 -5.33
N HIS A 92 -17.06 -14.47 -5.89
CA HIS A 92 -17.87 -13.43 -6.50
C HIS A 92 -18.34 -12.39 -5.47
N GLN A 93 -18.86 -12.81 -4.32
CA GLN A 93 -19.26 -11.89 -3.25
C GLN A 93 -18.07 -11.11 -2.70
N ALA A 94 -16.95 -11.79 -2.45
CA ALA A 94 -15.72 -11.15 -1.99
C ALA A 94 -15.19 -10.14 -3.01
N PHE A 95 -15.26 -10.44 -4.32
CA PHE A 95 -14.86 -9.51 -5.37
C PHE A 95 -15.75 -8.26 -5.42
N LEU A 96 -17.07 -8.44 -5.32
CA LEU A 96 -18.02 -7.32 -5.29
C LEU A 96 -17.85 -6.42 -4.04
N GLY A 97 -17.50 -6.99 -2.88
CA GLY A 97 -17.34 -6.23 -1.64
C GLY A 97 -15.92 -5.72 -1.37
N GLY A 98 -14.91 -6.50 -1.76
CA GLY A 98 -13.50 -6.28 -1.41
C GLY A 98 -12.62 -5.75 -2.54
N PHE A 99 -13.09 -5.79 -3.79
CA PHE A 99 -12.31 -5.35 -4.94
C PHE A 99 -12.97 -4.16 -5.66
N ILE A 100 -14.18 -4.37 -6.18
CA ILE A 100 -14.88 -3.40 -7.04
C ILE A 100 -14.99 -1.99 -6.43
N PRO A 101 -15.39 -1.81 -5.15
CA PRO A 101 -15.57 -0.49 -4.56
C PRO A 101 -14.27 0.31 -4.47
N PHE A 102 -13.12 -0.38 -4.51
CA PHE A 102 -11.81 0.21 -4.31
C PHE A 102 -11.08 0.58 -5.61
N ILE A 103 -11.61 0.18 -6.79
CA ILE A 103 -10.96 0.45 -8.08
C ILE A 103 -10.86 1.97 -8.35
N ILE A 104 -12.01 2.65 -8.39
CA ILE A 104 -12.08 4.09 -8.68
C ILE A 104 -11.27 4.90 -7.66
N PRO A 105 -11.49 4.78 -6.34
CA PRO A 105 -10.69 5.54 -5.38
C PRO A 105 -9.22 5.13 -5.40
N GLY A 106 -8.90 3.87 -5.73
CA GLY A 106 -7.53 3.39 -5.91
C GLY A 106 -6.80 4.09 -7.05
N ILE A 107 -7.43 4.22 -8.21
CA ILE A 107 -6.87 4.92 -9.37
C ILE A 107 -6.66 6.41 -9.05
N VAL A 108 -7.67 7.05 -8.44
CA VAL A 108 -7.56 8.46 -8.02
C VAL A 108 -6.40 8.65 -7.04
N LYS A 109 -6.29 7.78 -6.02
CA LYS A 109 -5.17 7.79 -5.07
C LYS A 109 -3.83 7.56 -5.76
N ALA A 110 -3.73 6.64 -6.72
CA ALA A 110 -2.49 6.35 -7.42
C ALA A 110 -1.97 7.55 -8.22
N VAL A 111 -2.86 8.26 -8.92
CA VAL A 111 -2.52 9.48 -9.67
C VAL A 111 -2.09 10.59 -8.71
N LEU A 112 -2.87 10.85 -7.66
CA LEU A 112 -2.56 11.89 -6.67
C LEU A 112 -1.27 11.59 -5.91
N ALA A 113 -1.05 10.36 -5.47
CA ALA A 113 0.16 9.94 -4.78
C ALA A 113 1.40 10.11 -5.65
N SER A 114 1.28 9.82 -6.95
CA SER A 114 2.38 10.00 -7.91
C SER A 114 2.71 11.48 -8.12
N TYR A 115 1.69 12.33 -8.29
CA TYR A 115 1.90 13.76 -8.45
C TYR A 115 2.49 14.41 -7.18
N LEU A 116 1.82 14.21 -6.03
CA LEU A 116 2.21 14.83 -4.76
C LEU A 116 3.53 14.26 -4.25
N GLY A 117 3.72 12.94 -4.32
CA GLY A 117 4.95 12.29 -3.87
C GLY A 117 6.17 12.78 -4.62
N LEU A 118 6.07 12.92 -5.94
CA LEU A 118 7.16 13.46 -6.76
C LEU A 118 7.37 14.96 -6.54
N LEU A 119 6.29 15.72 -6.35
CA LEU A 119 6.39 17.14 -5.99
C LEU A 119 7.19 17.30 -4.69
N VAL A 120 6.80 16.60 -3.64
CA VAL A 120 7.48 16.64 -2.33
C VAL A 120 8.93 16.19 -2.46
N ARG A 121 9.18 15.05 -3.14
CA ARG A 121 10.54 14.57 -3.40
C ARG A 121 11.40 15.64 -4.06
N ASN A 122 10.93 16.24 -5.15
CA ASN A 122 11.69 17.23 -5.90
C ASN A 122 11.99 18.49 -5.07
N ARG A 123 11.09 18.89 -4.17
CA ARG A 123 11.35 19.99 -3.21
C ARG A 123 12.41 19.60 -2.18
N LEU A 124 12.35 18.40 -1.62
CA LEU A 124 13.33 17.92 -0.67
C LEU A 124 14.73 17.73 -1.29
N VAL A 125 14.81 17.28 -2.56
CA VAL A 125 16.06 17.23 -3.31
C VAL A 125 16.65 18.64 -3.46
N LYS A 126 15.85 19.61 -3.92
CA LYS A 126 16.30 21.01 -4.07
C LYS A 126 16.76 21.63 -2.75
N ALA A 127 16.09 21.30 -1.65
CA ALA A 127 16.44 21.75 -0.30
C ALA A 127 17.62 20.98 0.32
N LYS A 128 18.19 19.96 -0.36
CA LYS A 128 19.25 19.07 0.15
C LYS A 128 18.89 18.36 1.47
N LEU A 129 17.60 18.10 1.69
CA LEU A 129 17.10 17.41 2.88
C LEU A 129 17.01 15.90 2.70
N LEU A 130 17.18 15.40 1.46
CA LEU A 130 17.23 13.96 1.20
C LEU A 130 18.67 13.45 1.37
N PRO A 131 18.88 12.37 2.16
CA PRO A 131 20.15 11.68 2.23
C PRO A 131 20.64 11.28 0.84
N THR A 132 21.95 11.42 0.58
CA THR A 132 22.57 11.08 -0.72
C THR A 132 22.31 9.63 -1.13
N ALA A 133 22.12 8.74 -0.16
CA ALA A 133 21.76 7.34 -0.37
C ALA A 133 20.35 7.12 -0.96
N LEU A 134 19.50 8.14 -1.02
CA LEU A 134 18.14 8.12 -1.59
C LEU A 134 18.01 8.95 -2.88
N LEU A 135 19.11 9.55 -3.35
CA LEU A 135 19.15 10.34 -4.58
C LEU A 135 19.49 9.50 -5.81
N LYS A 136 20.00 8.28 -5.61
CA LYS A 136 20.22 7.27 -6.65
C LYS A 136 18.89 6.65 -7.08
#